data_AF-A0A921TAL4-F1
#
_entry.id   AF-A0A921TAL4-F1
#
_cell.length_a   1.000
_cell.length_b   1.000
_cell.length_c   1.000
_cell.angle_alpha   90.00
_cell.angle_beta   90.00
_cell.angle_gamma   90.00
#
_symmetry.space_group_name_H-M   'P 1'
#
loop_
_entity.id
_entity.type
_entity.pdbx_description
1 polymer ?
#
loop_
_entity_poly.entity_id
_entity_poly.type
_entity_poly.pdbx_seq_one_letter_code
_entity_poly.pdbx_strand_id
1 'polypeptide(L)'
;MYRDRIRLPSLLNKVMSAADAAALIEDGMTVGMSGFTRAGEAKAVPHALAERAKTSPLKITLMTGASLGNDLDKQLTEAGVLSRRMPFQVDSTLRKAINAGEVMFIDQHLSETVEQLRNNQLKLPDIAVIEAVAITEQGHIVPTTSVGNSASFAIFAKQVIVEINLAHNPNLEGLHDIYIPTYRP
;
A
#
# COMPACT_ATOMS: atom_id res chain seq x y z
N MET A 1 -14.54 17.95 5.08
CA MET A 1 -13.32 18.39 4.35
C MET A 1 -12.15 17.49 4.76
N TYR A 2 -11.06 17.39 3.98
CA TYR A 2 -9.90 16.57 4.42
C TYR A 2 -9.24 17.09 5.70
N ARG A 3 -9.36 18.40 5.99
CA ARG A 3 -8.84 18.99 7.24
C ARG A 3 -9.50 18.38 8.49
N ASP A 4 -10.77 18.00 8.40
CA ASP A 4 -11.48 17.33 9.50
C ASP A 4 -11.01 15.88 9.70
N ARG A 5 -10.28 15.32 8.72
CA ARG A 5 -9.72 13.96 8.77
C ARG A 5 -8.29 13.94 9.30
N ILE A 6 -7.56 15.05 9.25
CA ILE A 6 -6.16 15.12 9.72
C ILE A 6 -6.14 15.90 11.03
N ARG A 7 -6.26 15.20 12.16
CA ARG A 7 -6.49 15.80 13.48
C ARG A 7 -5.22 16.17 14.24
N LEU A 8 -4.05 15.83 13.70
CA LEU A 8 -2.76 16.36 14.15
C LEU A 8 -2.32 17.52 13.22
N PRO A 9 -2.44 18.80 13.64
CA PRO A 9 -2.25 19.95 12.74
C PRO A 9 -0.87 20.02 12.09
N SER A 10 0.17 19.51 12.76
CA SER A 10 1.53 19.51 12.23
C SER A 10 1.68 18.65 10.97
N LEU A 11 0.79 17.68 10.71
CA LEU A 11 0.81 16.85 9.50
C LEU A 11 0.17 17.53 8.28
N LEU A 12 -0.57 18.63 8.46
CA LEU A 12 -1.14 19.38 7.34
C LEU A 12 -0.06 19.95 6.41
N ASN A 13 1.16 20.17 6.91
CA ASN A 13 2.30 20.62 6.11
C ASN A 13 2.89 19.54 5.18
N LYS A 14 2.47 18.27 5.34
CA LYS A 14 2.85 17.14 4.47
C LYS A 14 1.82 16.84 3.39
N VAL A 15 0.70 17.57 3.38
CA VAL A 15 -0.33 17.39 2.34
C VAL A 15 0.26 17.86 1.01
N MET A 16 0.28 16.94 0.04
CA MET A 16 0.81 17.15 -1.30
C MET A 16 -0.06 16.43 -2.34
N SER A 17 0.22 16.65 -3.62
CA SER A 17 -0.52 15.96 -4.68
C SER A 17 -0.14 14.47 -4.74
N ALA A 18 -1.00 13.65 -5.36
CA ALA A 18 -0.69 12.24 -5.60
C ALA A 18 0.54 12.06 -6.51
N ALA A 19 0.77 12.99 -7.44
CA ALA A 19 1.96 12.97 -8.31
C ALA A 19 3.24 13.25 -7.52
N ASP A 20 3.23 14.24 -6.62
CA ASP A 20 4.38 14.54 -5.76
C ASP A 20 4.66 13.38 -4.79
N ALA A 21 3.61 12.77 -4.23
CA ALA A 21 3.75 11.59 -3.38
C ALA A 21 4.31 10.38 -4.16
N ALA A 22 3.84 10.13 -5.38
CA ALA A 22 4.35 9.06 -6.24
C ALA A 22 5.79 9.31 -6.71
N ALA A 23 6.27 10.56 -6.71
CA ALA A 23 7.66 10.90 -7.01
C ALA A 23 8.64 10.37 -5.94
N LEU A 24 8.16 10.14 -4.71
CA LEU A 24 8.94 9.55 -3.62
C LEU A 24 9.21 8.05 -3.79
N ILE A 25 8.52 7.39 -4.73
CA ILE A 25 8.72 5.99 -5.05
C ILE A 25 9.77 5.90 -6.16
N GLU A 26 10.93 5.32 -5.85
CA GLU A 26 12.06 5.22 -6.76
C GLU A 26 12.25 3.81 -7.33
N ASP A 27 13.03 3.70 -8.41
CA ASP A 27 13.36 2.41 -9.02
C ASP A 27 14.05 1.47 -8.02
N GLY A 28 13.67 0.19 -8.05
CA GLY A 28 14.19 -0.85 -7.16
C GLY A 28 13.60 -0.87 -5.74
N MET A 29 12.73 0.08 -5.39
CA MET A 29 12.09 0.10 -4.07
C MET A 29 11.15 -1.07 -3.83
N THR A 30 11.02 -1.47 -2.57
CA THR A 30 9.96 -2.35 -2.09
C THR A 30 8.84 -1.50 -1.50
N VAL A 31 7.62 -1.62 -2.03
CA VAL A 31 6.44 -0.85 -1.62
C VAL A 31 5.45 -1.76 -0.89
N GLY A 32 5.08 -1.40 0.34
CA GLY A 32 3.98 -2.04 1.07
C GLY A 32 2.71 -1.21 0.95
N MET A 33 1.65 -1.75 0.36
CA MET A 33 0.42 -1.00 0.08
C MET A 33 -0.78 -1.61 0.78
N SER A 34 -1.69 -0.77 1.29
CA SER A 34 -2.99 -1.24 1.78
C SER A 34 -3.81 -1.83 0.63
N GLY A 35 -4.76 -2.71 0.96
CA GLY A 35 -5.62 -3.38 -0.03
C GLY A 35 -5.79 -4.86 0.26
N PHE A 36 -7.04 -5.29 0.40
CA PHE A 36 -7.43 -6.67 0.63
C PHE A 36 -8.78 -6.94 -0.03
N THR A 37 -8.81 -7.78 -1.06
CA THR A 37 -10.02 -8.15 -1.80
C THR A 37 -10.82 -6.94 -2.30
N ARG A 38 -10.14 -5.97 -2.95
CA ARG A 38 -10.69 -4.70 -3.45
C ARG A 38 -11.09 -3.67 -2.38
N ALA A 39 -10.93 -4.00 -1.10
CA ALA A 39 -11.26 -3.13 0.02
C ALA A 39 -10.00 -2.47 0.61
N GLY A 40 -10.10 -1.19 0.93
CA GLY A 40 -9.08 -0.42 1.64
C GLY A 40 -7.75 -0.19 0.94
N GLU A 41 -7.71 -0.26 -0.38
CA GLU A 41 -6.49 0.03 -1.16
C GLU A 41 -6.27 1.52 -1.39
N ALA A 42 -5.00 1.96 -1.37
CA ALA A 42 -4.62 3.26 -1.91
C ALA A 42 -4.88 3.27 -3.43
N LYS A 43 -5.28 4.43 -3.99
CA LYS A 43 -5.75 4.52 -5.37
C LYS A 43 -5.03 5.63 -6.13
N ALA A 44 -5.05 6.85 -5.59
CA ALA A 44 -4.53 8.03 -6.28
C ALA A 44 -3.02 7.94 -6.48
N VAL A 45 -2.28 7.49 -5.46
CA VAL A 45 -0.81 7.35 -5.53
C VAL A 45 -0.37 6.27 -6.53
N PRO A 46 -0.88 5.02 -6.49
CA PRO A 46 -0.50 4.01 -7.49
C PRO A 46 -0.94 4.37 -8.91
N HIS A 47 -2.07 5.07 -9.08
CA HIS A 47 -2.46 5.60 -10.39
C HIS A 47 -1.44 6.62 -10.92
N ALA A 48 -1.04 7.59 -10.09
CA ALA A 48 -0.03 8.58 -10.46
C ALA A 48 1.34 7.94 -10.74
N LEU A 49 1.70 6.88 -10.01
CA LEU A 49 2.92 6.11 -10.27
C LEU A 49 2.89 5.43 -11.65
N ALA A 50 1.76 4.81 -12.02
CA ALA A 50 1.59 4.21 -13.33
C ALA A 50 1.68 5.25 -14.46
N GLU A 51 1.08 6.42 -14.30
CA GLU A 51 1.19 7.51 -15.29
C GLU A 51 2.63 8.02 -15.42
N ARG A 52 3.35 8.22 -14.30
CA ARG A 52 4.77 8.60 -14.31
C ARG A 52 5.63 7.59 -15.06
N ALA A 53 5.41 6.30 -14.82
CA ALA A 53 6.22 5.22 -15.41
C ALA A 53 6.12 5.13 -16.94
N LYS A 54 5.07 5.68 -17.56
CA LYS A 54 4.96 5.79 -19.02
C LYS A 54 6.02 6.69 -19.65
N THR A 55 6.54 7.67 -18.90
CA THR A 55 7.55 8.63 -19.39
C THR A 55 8.90 8.47 -18.71
N SER A 56 8.91 7.99 -17.46
CA SER A 56 10.10 7.70 -16.68
C SER A 56 9.99 6.29 -16.09
N PRO A 57 10.35 5.25 -16.87
CA PRO A 57 10.21 3.85 -16.43
C PRO A 57 10.96 3.57 -15.14
N LEU A 58 10.33 2.76 -14.28
CA LEU A 58 10.88 2.28 -13.02
C LEU A 58 10.23 0.95 -12.69
N LYS A 59 10.87 0.13 -11.84
CA LYS A 59 10.35 -1.14 -11.37
C LYS A 59 10.40 -1.24 -9.84
N ILE A 60 9.31 -1.70 -9.23
CA ILE A 60 9.21 -1.92 -7.79
C ILE A 60 8.84 -3.37 -7.47
N THR A 61 9.12 -3.78 -6.23
CA THR A 61 8.44 -4.92 -5.61
C THR A 61 7.20 -4.41 -4.88
N LEU A 62 6.02 -4.89 -5.24
CA LEU A 62 4.76 -4.51 -4.59
C LEU A 62 4.26 -5.62 -3.67
N MET A 63 4.09 -5.28 -2.39
CA MET A 63 3.49 -6.11 -1.35
C MET A 63 2.15 -5.52 -0.94
N THR A 64 1.11 -6.35 -0.83
CA THR A 64 -0.24 -5.92 -0.41
C THR A 64 -0.75 -6.77 0.75
N GLY A 65 -1.97 -6.49 1.23
CA GLY A 65 -2.71 -7.45 2.05
C GLY A 65 -3.14 -8.66 1.24
N ALA A 66 -3.88 -8.42 0.16
CA ALA A 66 -4.28 -9.45 -0.81
C ALA A 66 -4.50 -8.82 -2.21
N SER A 67 -5.58 -9.17 -2.91
CA SER A 67 -5.88 -8.62 -4.24
C SER A 67 -6.37 -7.17 -4.19
N LEU A 68 -6.04 -6.43 -5.25
CA LEU A 68 -6.51 -5.09 -5.49
C LEU A 68 -7.76 -5.07 -6.40
N GLY A 69 -8.48 -3.95 -6.38
CA GLY A 69 -9.52 -3.55 -7.32
C GLY A 69 -9.08 -2.34 -8.15
N ASN A 70 -10.07 -1.61 -8.67
CA ASN A 70 -9.89 -0.36 -9.43
C ASN A 70 -8.86 -0.45 -10.58
N ASP A 71 -8.69 -1.64 -11.14
CA ASP A 71 -7.69 -1.96 -12.16
C ASP A 71 -6.26 -1.55 -11.79
N LEU A 72 -5.93 -1.45 -10.49
CA LEU A 72 -4.61 -0.97 -10.05
C LEU A 72 -3.48 -1.93 -10.45
N ASP A 73 -3.68 -3.23 -10.23
CA ASP A 73 -2.72 -4.27 -10.66
C ASP A 73 -2.56 -4.24 -12.20
N LYS A 74 -3.64 -4.03 -12.96
CA LYS A 74 -3.58 -3.85 -14.42
C LYS A 74 -2.78 -2.62 -14.82
N GLN A 75 -3.09 -1.44 -14.28
CA GLN A 75 -2.44 -0.19 -14.66
C GLN A 75 -0.93 -0.22 -14.38
N LEU A 76 -0.53 -0.74 -13.22
CA LEU A 76 0.87 -0.91 -12.85
C LEU A 76 1.57 -1.94 -13.75
N THR A 77 0.88 -3.00 -14.15
CA THR A 77 1.41 -3.99 -15.09
C THR A 77 1.60 -3.40 -16.49
N GLU A 78 0.59 -2.72 -17.04
CA GLU A 78 0.64 -2.10 -18.36
C GLU A 78 1.72 -1.00 -18.43
N ALA A 79 1.97 -0.30 -17.33
CA ALA A 79 3.04 0.69 -17.21
C ALA A 79 4.44 0.07 -16.96
N GLY A 80 4.54 -1.25 -16.84
CA GLY A 80 5.82 -1.96 -16.62
C GLY A 80 6.43 -1.76 -15.22
N VAL A 81 5.62 -1.34 -14.25
CA VAL A 81 6.08 -0.93 -12.90
C VAL A 81 6.42 -2.12 -12.00
N LEU A 82 5.81 -3.29 -12.23
CA LEU A 82 5.95 -4.42 -11.33
C LEU A 82 7.14 -5.29 -11.74
N SER A 83 8.24 -5.29 -10.98
CA SER A 83 9.25 -6.36 -11.08
C SER A 83 8.83 -7.61 -10.32
N ARG A 84 8.19 -7.41 -9.16
CA ARG A 84 7.72 -8.48 -8.28
C ARG A 84 6.42 -8.10 -7.59
N ARG A 85 5.54 -9.08 -7.38
CA ARG A 85 4.23 -8.91 -6.72
C ARG A 85 3.97 -10.02 -5.70
N MET A 86 3.40 -9.66 -4.54
CA MET A 86 2.99 -10.59 -3.48
C MET A 86 1.91 -9.97 -2.56
N PRO A 87 1.15 -10.75 -1.75
CA PRO A 87 1.08 -12.21 -1.72
C PRO A 87 -0.10 -12.76 -2.52
N PHE A 88 -0.98 -11.92 -3.06
CA PHE A 88 -2.17 -12.36 -3.80
C PHE A 88 -2.61 -11.29 -4.80
N GLN A 89 -3.16 -11.73 -5.93
CA GLN A 89 -3.70 -10.85 -6.98
C GLN A 89 -4.91 -11.50 -7.65
N VAL A 90 -5.84 -10.67 -8.13
CA VAL A 90 -6.98 -11.08 -8.98
C VAL A 90 -7.15 -10.05 -10.08
N ASP A 91 -6.20 -10.01 -11.00
CA ASP A 91 -6.24 -9.16 -12.18
C ASP A 91 -5.79 -9.97 -13.40
N SER A 92 -6.56 -9.94 -14.49
CA SER A 92 -6.27 -10.77 -15.68
C SER A 92 -5.02 -10.31 -16.43
N THR A 93 -4.73 -9.01 -16.42
CA THR A 93 -3.57 -8.41 -17.09
C THR A 93 -2.31 -8.79 -16.34
N LEU A 94 -2.28 -8.58 -15.03
CA LEU A 94 -1.19 -9.01 -14.16
C LEU A 94 -0.99 -10.53 -14.21
N ARG A 95 -2.07 -11.32 -14.14
CA ARG A 95 -1.99 -12.79 -14.25
C ARG A 95 -1.32 -13.22 -15.55
N LYS A 96 -1.65 -12.57 -16.67
CA LYS A 96 -1.00 -12.86 -17.97
C LYS A 96 0.49 -12.56 -17.92
N ALA A 97 0.88 -11.39 -17.40
CA ALA A 97 2.29 -11.00 -17.27
C ALA A 97 3.08 -11.95 -16.35
N ILE A 98 2.48 -12.40 -15.24
CA ILE A 98 3.05 -13.41 -14.35
C ILE A 98 3.27 -14.73 -15.11
N ASN A 99 2.25 -15.22 -15.81
CA ASN A 99 2.33 -16.48 -16.57
C ASN A 99 3.31 -16.41 -17.75
N ALA A 100 3.60 -15.20 -18.25
CA ALA A 100 4.62 -14.95 -19.27
C ALA A 100 6.03 -14.78 -18.68
N GLY A 101 6.20 -14.77 -17.36
CA GLY A 101 7.48 -14.56 -16.69
C GLY A 101 7.95 -13.09 -16.67
N GLU A 102 7.09 -12.14 -17.01
CA GLU A 102 7.40 -10.71 -17.06
C GLU A 102 7.37 -10.06 -15.68
N VAL A 103 6.54 -10.60 -14.77
CA VAL A 103 6.43 -10.18 -13.37
C VAL A 103 6.67 -11.39 -12.46
N MET A 104 7.63 -11.27 -11.53
CA MET A 104 7.85 -12.32 -10.55
C MET A 104 6.74 -12.32 -9.50
N PHE A 105 6.07 -13.45 -9.30
CA PHE A 105 4.98 -13.56 -8.33
C PHE A 105 5.33 -14.54 -7.21
N ILE A 106 4.98 -14.18 -5.98
CA ILE A 106 5.10 -15.05 -4.82
C ILE A 106 3.75 -15.02 -4.12
N ASP A 107 2.98 -16.08 -4.26
CA ASP A 107 1.83 -16.33 -3.39
C ASP A 107 2.29 -16.90 -2.06
N GLN A 108 1.75 -16.34 -0.98
CA GLN A 108 2.07 -16.76 0.38
C GLN A 108 0.79 -17.03 1.15
N HIS A 109 0.88 -17.87 2.18
CA HIS A 109 -0.12 -17.90 3.22
C HIS A 109 -0.27 -16.48 3.79
N LEU A 110 -1.46 -15.90 3.71
CA LEU A 110 -1.68 -14.47 3.94
C LEU A 110 -1.24 -14.01 5.34
N SER A 111 -1.28 -14.90 6.34
CA SER A 111 -0.84 -14.62 7.70
C SER A 111 0.69 -14.64 7.88
N GLU A 112 1.44 -15.22 6.93
CA GLU A 112 2.88 -15.45 7.08
C GLU A 112 3.74 -14.35 6.47
N THR A 113 3.20 -13.52 5.55
CA THR A 113 3.99 -12.43 4.95
C THR A 113 4.58 -11.51 6.02
N VAL A 114 3.76 -11.06 6.97
CA VAL A 114 4.23 -10.17 8.06
C VAL A 114 5.11 -10.90 9.08
N GLU A 115 4.94 -12.22 9.23
CA GLU A 115 5.82 -13.07 10.03
C GLU A 115 7.23 -13.11 9.42
N GLN A 116 7.34 -13.29 8.11
CA GLN A 116 8.62 -13.34 7.42
C GLN A 116 9.31 -11.96 7.42
N LEU A 117 8.55 -10.88 7.29
CA LEU A 117 9.08 -9.52 7.40
C LEU A 117 9.69 -9.26 8.78
N ARG A 118 8.94 -9.51 9.86
CA ARG A 118 9.40 -9.18 11.23
C ARG A 118 10.55 -10.05 11.73
N ASN A 119 10.74 -11.22 11.13
CA ASN A 119 11.83 -12.15 11.46
C ASN A 119 12.99 -12.10 10.43
N ASN A 120 13.08 -11.05 9.61
CA ASN A 120 14.17 -10.83 8.65
C ASN A 120 14.33 -11.94 7.58
N GLN A 121 13.27 -12.68 7.29
CA GLN A 121 13.25 -13.69 6.22
C GLN A 121 12.81 -13.12 4.88
N LEU A 122 12.19 -11.93 4.89
CA LEU A 122 11.74 -11.20 3.71
C LEU A 122 12.17 -9.74 3.82
N LYS A 123 12.56 -9.12 2.70
CA LYS A 123 12.98 -7.71 2.66
C LYS A 123 11.82 -6.80 3.11
N LEU A 124 12.11 -5.89 4.04
CA LEU A 124 11.15 -4.88 4.52
C LEU A 124 10.75 -3.87 3.42
N PRO A 125 9.53 -3.30 3.48
CA PRO A 125 9.16 -2.20 2.59
C PRO A 125 10.06 -0.99 2.83
N ASP A 126 10.52 -0.37 1.75
CA ASP A 126 11.21 0.92 1.83
C ASP A 126 10.19 2.04 2.11
N ILE A 127 9.01 1.95 1.50
CA ILE A 127 7.90 2.89 1.67
C ILE A 127 6.56 2.17 1.81
N ALA A 128 5.68 2.69 2.66
CA ALA A 128 4.31 2.22 2.80
C ALA A 128 3.30 3.23 2.22
N VAL A 129 2.27 2.75 1.53
CA VAL A 129 1.18 3.58 0.97
C VAL A 129 -0.15 3.07 1.50
N ILE A 130 -0.75 3.79 2.44
CA ILE A 130 -1.90 3.33 3.23
C ILE A 130 -3.11 4.23 3.01
N GLU A 131 -4.23 3.65 2.56
CA GLU A 131 -5.52 4.35 2.53
C GLU A 131 -6.08 4.51 3.96
N ALA A 132 -6.55 5.71 4.27
CA ALA A 132 -7.03 6.04 5.61
C ALA A 132 -8.33 6.86 5.57
N VAL A 133 -9.15 6.65 6.61
CA VAL A 133 -10.32 7.46 6.90
C VAL A 133 -9.88 8.77 7.55
N ALA A 134 -8.96 8.67 8.51
CA ALA A 134 -8.49 9.77 9.32
C ALA A 134 -7.07 9.51 9.84
N ILE A 135 -6.43 10.59 10.29
CA ILE A 135 -5.27 10.57 11.16
C ILE A 135 -5.69 11.19 12.50
N THR A 136 -5.43 10.49 13.60
CA THR A 136 -5.82 10.92 14.95
C THR A 136 -4.97 12.09 15.45
N GLU A 137 -5.36 12.64 16.59
CA GLU A 137 -4.65 13.69 17.32
C GLU A 137 -3.23 13.28 17.71
N GLN A 138 -2.98 11.97 17.90
CA GLN A 138 -1.66 11.39 18.18
C GLN A 138 -0.88 11.06 16.91
N GLY A 139 -1.46 11.31 15.73
CA GLY A 139 -0.83 11.00 14.45
C GLY A 139 -1.00 9.53 14.01
N HIS A 140 -1.88 8.75 14.65
CA HIS A 140 -2.14 7.37 14.25
C HIS A 140 -3.08 7.29 13.05
N ILE A 141 -2.93 6.26 12.23
CA ILE A 141 -3.70 6.06 11.00
C ILE A 141 -4.95 5.22 11.30
N VAL A 142 -6.13 5.71 10.92
CA VAL A 142 -7.39 4.96 10.96
C VAL A 142 -7.62 4.32 9.58
N PRO A 143 -7.58 2.97 9.45
CA PRO A 143 -7.80 2.31 8.17
C PRO A 143 -9.22 2.51 7.63
N THR A 144 -9.46 2.09 6.40
CA THR A 144 -10.76 2.18 5.73
C THR A 144 -11.51 0.85 5.79
N THR A 145 -11.76 0.20 4.65
CA THR A 145 -12.61 -1.00 4.57
C THR A 145 -11.83 -2.31 4.69
N SER A 146 -10.52 -2.24 4.92
CA SER A 146 -9.71 -3.40 5.29
C SER A 146 -8.54 -2.99 6.18
N VAL A 147 -8.01 -3.95 6.95
CA VAL A 147 -6.74 -3.80 7.67
C VAL A 147 -5.63 -4.45 6.84
N GLY A 148 -5.74 -5.75 6.58
CA GLY A 148 -4.73 -6.53 5.88
C GLY A 148 -3.35 -6.39 6.54
N ASN A 149 -2.32 -6.19 5.74
CA ASN A 149 -0.95 -6.03 6.21
C ASN A 149 -0.56 -4.58 6.54
N SER A 150 -1.51 -3.63 6.46
CA SER A 150 -1.26 -2.19 6.51
C SER A 150 -0.55 -1.74 7.78
N ALA A 151 -0.94 -2.27 8.95
CA ALA A 151 -0.30 -1.93 10.22
C ALA A 151 1.18 -2.34 10.23
N SER A 152 1.49 -3.54 9.77
CA SER A 152 2.88 -4.02 9.67
C SER A 152 3.68 -3.21 8.66
N PHE A 153 3.12 -2.90 7.48
CA PHE A 153 3.82 -2.07 6.49
C PHE A 153 4.12 -0.66 7.02
N ALA A 154 3.17 -0.03 7.70
CA ALA A 154 3.36 1.29 8.29
C ALA A 154 4.41 1.30 9.40
N ILE A 155 4.54 0.20 10.17
CA ILE A 155 5.55 0.05 11.23
C ILE A 155 6.95 -0.23 10.65
N PHE A 156 7.05 -1.06 9.61
CA PHE A 156 8.35 -1.49 9.07
C PHE A 156 8.96 -0.51 8.06
N ALA A 157 8.14 0.26 7.33
CA ALA A 157 8.62 1.12 6.28
C ALA A 157 9.41 2.33 6.82
N LYS A 158 10.42 2.76 6.07
CA LYS A 158 11.23 3.95 6.41
C LYS A 158 10.42 5.23 6.22
N GLN A 159 9.48 5.21 5.28
CA GLN A 159 8.59 6.31 4.94
C GLN A 159 7.16 5.80 4.79
N VAL A 160 6.18 6.65 5.12
CA VAL A 160 4.76 6.34 4.99
C VAL A 160 4.04 7.45 4.26
N ILE A 161 3.33 7.10 3.20
CA ILE A 161 2.36 7.93 2.50
C ILE A 161 0.96 7.50 2.98
N VAL A 162 0.15 8.48 3.39
CA VAL A 162 -1.23 8.25 3.82
C VAL A 162 -2.18 8.89 2.82
N GLU A 163 -3.05 8.09 2.22
CA GLU A 163 -4.08 8.55 1.28
C GLU A 163 -5.41 8.72 2.04
N ILE A 164 -5.75 9.96 2.41
CA ILE A 164 -7.02 10.27 3.05
C ILE A 164 -8.13 10.22 2.00
N ASN A 165 -8.99 9.20 2.07
CA ASN A 165 -10.09 9.04 1.12
C ASN A 165 -11.42 9.52 1.73
N LEU A 166 -11.92 10.63 1.19
CA LEU A 166 -13.16 11.28 1.65
C LEU A 166 -14.45 10.53 1.29
N ALA A 167 -14.37 9.51 0.43
CA ALA A 167 -15.51 8.67 0.08
C ALA A 167 -15.92 7.73 1.22
N HIS A 168 -15.01 7.45 2.17
CA HIS A 168 -15.31 6.58 3.30
C HIS A 168 -16.00 7.32 4.44
N ASN A 169 -16.91 6.61 5.12
CA ASN A 169 -17.63 7.14 6.27
C ASN A 169 -16.66 7.32 7.45
N PRO A 170 -16.57 8.50 8.08
CA PRO A 170 -15.73 8.71 9.27
C PRO A 170 -16.07 7.80 10.44
N ASN A 171 -17.29 7.28 10.51
CA ASN A 171 -17.73 6.35 11.55
C ASN A 171 -17.10 4.96 11.44
N LEU A 172 -16.22 4.73 10.46
CA LEU A 172 -15.34 3.56 10.46
C LEU A 172 -14.27 3.63 11.56
N GLU A 173 -13.98 4.82 12.11
CA GLU A 173 -13.12 4.95 13.29
C GLU A 173 -13.77 4.25 14.49
N GLY A 174 -13.08 3.24 15.03
CA GLY A 174 -13.58 2.35 16.09
C GLY A 174 -13.99 0.96 15.60
N LEU A 175 -14.01 0.70 14.29
CA LEU A 175 -14.31 -0.62 13.73
C LEU A 175 -13.12 -1.60 13.84
N HIS A 176 -11.90 -1.10 13.70
CA HIS A 176 -10.70 -1.93 13.56
C HIS A 176 -10.06 -2.26 14.90
N ASP A 177 -9.57 -3.48 15.03
CA ASP A 177 -8.72 -3.92 16.16
C ASP A 177 -7.31 -4.19 15.64
N ILE A 178 -6.36 -3.32 16.01
CA ILE A 178 -4.99 -3.36 15.51
C ILE A 178 -4.09 -3.95 16.59
N TYR A 179 -3.69 -5.20 16.38
CA TYR A 179 -2.79 -5.93 17.26
C TYR A 179 -1.56 -6.44 16.51
N ILE A 180 -0.38 -6.23 17.10
CA ILE A 180 0.89 -6.76 16.62
C ILE A 180 1.43 -7.74 17.67
N PRO A 181 1.76 -8.99 17.32
CA PRO A 181 2.35 -9.95 18.24
C PRO A 181 3.66 -9.42 18.84
N THR A 182 3.92 -9.74 20.11
CA THR A 182 5.24 -9.53 20.69
C THR A 182 6.28 -10.42 20.02
N TYR A 183 7.54 -10.00 20.01
CA TYR A 183 8.63 -10.87 19.59
C TYR A 183 8.63 -12.16 20.43
N ARG A 184 8.71 -13.31 19.74
CA ARG A 184 8.92 -14.59 20.42
C ARG A 184 10.42 -14.71 20.75
N PRO A 185 10.77 -15.22 21.94
CA PRO A 185 12.15 -15.50 22.31
C PRO A 185 12.79 -16.55 21.39
#